data_AF-A0A2A2LJV0-F1
#
_entry.id   AF-A0A2A2LJV0-F1
#
_cell.length_a   1.000
_cell.length_b   1.000
_cell.length_c   1.000
_cell.angle_alpha   90.00
_cell.angle_beta   90.00
_cell.angle_gamma   90.00
#
_symmetry.space_group_name_H-M   'P 1'
#
loop_
_entity.id
_entity.type
_entity.pdbx_description
1 polymer ?
#
loop_
_entity_poly.entity_id
_entity_poly.type
_entity_poly.pdbx_seq_one_letter_code
_entity_poly.pdbx_strand_id
1 'polypeptide(L)'
;MEEAEPLTKGDAPYIDYLAEILFDRRESLGSTKAKYERLHVTPDARYTKEVGEKEMELLLKLDKVIKFYEQEVLDKASPKVKEFFEKLEGMMEKPSDYLKWTEDQFVEAIKKLIEGMSEEDIQFTKAGIKEVMIQVQKESLLEDLAKLSVMWNQVFPN
;
A
#
# COMPACT_ATOMS: atom_id res chain seq x y z
N MET A 1 -11.51 1.49 23.57
CA MET A 1 -10.55 1.43 22.45
C MET A 1 -10.34 -0.05 22.23
N GLU A 2 -10.90 -0.61 21.17
CA GLU A 2 -10.62 -2.01 20.83
C GLU A 2 -9.14 -2.09 20.42
N GLU A 3 -8.36 -2.82 21.21
CA GLU A 3 -7.01 -3.22 20.82
C GLU A 3 -7.16 -4.16 19.62
N ALA A 4 -6.52 -3.81 18.50
CA ALA A 4 -6.51 -4.65 17.31
C ALA A 4 -5.94 -6.02 17.68
N GLU A 5 -6.72 -7.09 17.50
CA GLU A 5 -6.27 -8.45 17.79
C GLU A 5 -5.00 -8.77 16.98
N PRO A 6 -4.01 -9.45 17.59
CA PRO A 6 -2.78 -9.81 16.89
C PRO A 6 -3.09 -10.78 15.75
N LEU A 7 -2.63 -10.43 14.55
CA LEU A 7 -2.69 -11.27 13.35
C LEU A 7 -2.22 -12.69 13.66
N THR A 8 -3.07 -13.68 13.41
CA THR A 8 -2.70 -15.07 13.68
C THR A 8 -1.67 -15.55 12.66
N LYS A 9 -0.92 -16.61 12.99
CA LYS A 9 0.16 -17.15 12.15
C LYS A 9 -0.26 -17.58 10.73
N GLY A 10 -1.57 -17.65 10.43
CA GLY A 10 -2.11 -17.88 9.09
C GLY A 10 -2.42 -16.59 8.29
N ASP A 11 -2.56 -15.45 8.96
CA ASP A 11 -2.98 -14.17 8.35
C ASP A 11 -1.79 -13.32 7.85
N ALA A 12 -0.62 -13.49 8.50
CA ALA A 12 0.59 -12.75 8.15
C ALA A 12 1.07 -12.98 6.69
N PRO A 13 1.09 -14.22 6.15
CA PRO A 13 1.42 -14.44 4.75
C PRO A 13 0.40 -13.79 3.80
N TYR A 14 -0.86 -13.69 4.22
CA TYR A 14 -1.93 -13.16 3.38
C TYR A 14 -1.91 -11.63 3.29
N ILE A 15 -1.61 -10.94 4.39
CA ILE A 15 -1.47 -9.47 4.40
C ILE A 15 -0.24 -9.02 3.61
N ASP A 16 0.89 -9.71 3.77
CA ASP A 16 2.09 -9.41 2.97
C ASP A 16 1.84 -9.70 1.48
N TYR A 17 1.18 -10.81 1.16
CA TYR A 17 0.80 -11.15 -0.22
C TYR A 17 -0.15 -10.11 -0.85
N LEU A 18 -1.17 -9.67 -0.10
CA LEU A 18 -2.07 -8.61 -0.54
C LEU A 18 -1.33 -7.29 -0.75
N ALA A 19 -0.46 -6.91 0.18
CA ALA A 19 0.32 -5.68 0.07
C ALA A 19 1.26 -5.71 -1.14
N GLU A 20 1.92 -6.85 -1.38
CA GLU A 20 2.75 -7.07 -2.56
C GLU A 20 1.93 -6.83 -3.84
N ILE A 21 0.74 -7.43 -3.98
CA ILE A 21 -0.08 -7.24 -5.20
C ILE A 21 -0.61 -5.81 -5.33
N LEU A 22 -1.21 -5.29 -4.25
CA LEU A 22 -1.90 -4.01 -4.28
C LEU A 22 -0.91 -2.87 -4.51
N PHE A 23 0.21 -2.87 -3.80
CA PHE A 23 1.15 -1.75 -3.80
C PHE A 23 2.36 -1.95 -4.71
N ASP A 24 2.54 -3.11 -5.38
CA ASP A 24 3.58 -3.24 -6.40
C ASP A 24 3.33 -2.26 -7.56
N ARG A 25 4.17 -1.24 -7.59
CA ARG A 25 4.15 -0.18 -8.60
C ARG A 25 4.69 -0.66 -9.95
N ARG A 26 5.56 -1.67 -9.95
CA ARG A 26 6.14 -2.26 -11.17
C ARG A 26 5.05 -2.95 -11.99
N GLU A 27 4.10 -3.60 -11.32
CA GLU A 27 2.91 -4.19 -11.94
C GLU A 27 1.75 -3.21 -12.20
N SER A 28 1.61 -2.12 -11.41
CA SER A 28 0.53 -1.14 -11.66
C SER A 28 0.68 -0.38 -12.97
N LEU A 29 1.90 -0.25 -13.48
CA LEU A 29 2.15 0.27 -14.84
C LEU A 29 1.71 -0.72 -15.95
N GLY A 30 1.34 -1.96 -15.61
CA GLY A 30 1.10 -3.07 -16.54
C GLY A 30 -0.34 -3.62 -16.63
N SER A 31 -1.20 -3.45 -15.64
CA SER A 31 -2.68 -3.35 -15.74
C SER A 31 -3.35 -3.73 -14.42
N THR A 32 -4.34 -2.93 -14.00
CA THR A 32 -5.36 -3.29 -12.99
C THR A 32 -5.86 -4.73 -13.14
N LYS A 33 -5.95 -5.22 -14.38
CA LYS A 33 -6.35 -6.59 -14.71
C LYS A 33 -5.36 -7.65 -14.19
N ALA A 34 -4.05 -7.44 -14.30
CA ALA A 34 -3.06 -8.38 -13.79
C ALA A 34 -3.14 -8.52 -12.26
N LYS A 35 -3.28 -7.40 -11.55
CA LYS A 35 -3.50 -7.39 -10.09
C LYS A 35 -4.76 -8.13 -9.71
N TYR A 36 -5.85 -7.87 -10.44
CA TYR A 36 -7.12 -8.57 -10.24
C TYR A 36 -6.99 -10.09 -10.44
N GLU A 37 -6.34 -10.51 -11.52
CA GLU A 37 -6.09 -11.93 -11.80
C GLU A 37 -5.24 -12.58 -10.69
N ARG A 38 -4.19 -11.91 -10.20
CA ARG A 38 -3.35 -12.40 -9.08
C ARG A 38 -4.12 -12.57 -7.77
N LEU A 39 -5.01 -11.63 -7.45
CA LEU A 39 -5.91 -11.77 -6.29
C LEU A 39 -6.83 -12.98 -6.45
N HIS A 40 -7.36 -13.20 -7.67
CA HIS A 40 -8.38 -14.20 -7.97
C HIS A 40 -7.84 -15.62 -8.19
N VAL A 41 -6.54 -15.81 -8.33
CA VAL A 41 -5.89 -17.14 -8.36
C VAL A 41 -5.45 -17.65 -6.99
N THR A 42 -5.76 -16.92 -5.92
CA THR A 42 -5.41 -17.34 -4.57
C THR A 42 -6.12 -18.66 -4.22
N PRO A 43 -5.39 -19.73 -3.86
CA PRO A 43 -6.00 -21.01 -3.49
C PRO A 43 -7.01 -20.83 -2.35
N ASP A 44 -8.10 -21.59 -2.40
CA ASP A 44 -9.18 -21.63 -1.40
C ASP A 44 -10.02 -20.35 -1.24
N ALA A 45 -9.73 -19.28 -2.00
CA ALA A 45 -10.51 -18.05 -2.02
C ALA A 45 -11.90 -18.27 -2.64
N ARG A 46 -12.96 -17.86 -1.93
CA ARG A 46 -14.34 -17.96 -2.42
C ARG A 46 -14.88 -16.60 -2.85
N TYR A 47 -14.41 -16.16 -4.00
CA TYR A 47 -14.86 -14.90 -4.59
C TYR A 47 -16.33 -14.94 -4.97
N THR A 48 -17.09 -13.94 -4.52
CA THR A 48 -18.42 -13.63 -5.06
C THR A 48 -18.28 -12.59 -6.16
N LYS A 49 -19.29 -12.50 -7.03
CA LYS A 49 -19.34 -11.45 -8.06
C LYS A 49 -19.24 -10.05 -7.44
N GLU A 50 -19.90 -9.82 -6.32
CA GLU A 50 -19.91 -8.54 -5.62
C GLU A 50 -18.51 -8.15 -5.11
N VAL A 51 -17.78 -9.10 -4.50
CA VAL A 51 -16.39 -8.89 -4.07
C VAL A 51 -15.53 -8.52 -5.28
N GLY A 52 -15.64 -9.28 -6.38
CA GLY A 52 -14.85 -9.02 -7.58
C GLY A 52 -15.11 -7.65 -8.19
N GLU A 53 -16.36 -7.19 -8.22
CA GLU A 53 -16.69 -5.84 -8.71
C GLU A 53 -16.10 -4.74 -7.81
N LYS A 54 -16.14 -4.92 -6.49
CA LYS A 54 -15.57 -3.97 -5.52
C LYS A 54 -14.04 -3.93 -5.54
N GLU A 55 -13.39 -5.08 -5.69
CA GLU A 55 -11.94 -5.16 -5.89
C GLU A 55 -11.51 -4.44 -7.16
N MET A 56 -12.21 -4.66 -8.28
CA MET A 56 -11.89 -3.98 -9.53
C MET A 56 -12.04 -2.46 -9.38
N GLU A 57 -13.11 -1.99 -8.73
CA GLU A 57 -13.32 -0.56 -8.43
C GLU A 57 -12.15 0.01 -7.61
N LEU A 58 -11.72 -0.70 -6.56
CA LEU A 58 -10.59 -0.31 -5.73
C LEU A 58 -9.28 -0.26 -6.53
N LEU A 59 -8.98 -1.30 -7.33
CA LEU A 59 -7.75 -1.36 -8.11
C LEU A 59 -7.67 -0.24 -9.15
N LEU A 60 -8.79 0.17 -9.74
CA LEU A 60 -8.84 1.32 -10.65
C LEU A 60 -8.53 2.64 -9.92
N LYS A 61 -9.04 2.82 -8.71
CA LYS A 61 -8.72 3.99 -7.87
C LYS A 61 -7.25 3.97 -7.46
N LEU A 62 -6.73 2.81 -7.09
CA LEU A 62 -5.33 2.63 -6.71
C LEU A 62 -4.38 2.95 -7.86
N ASP A 63 -4.70 2.49 -9.08
CA ASP A 63 -3.96 2.82 -10.30
C ASP A 63 -3.87 4.34 -10.55
N LYS A 64 -4.96 5.09 -10.33
CA LYS A 64 -4.91 6.56 -10.43
C LYS A 64 -3.97 7.19 -9.41
N VAL A 65 -3.99 6.70 -8.16
CA VAL A 65 -3.11 7.22 -7.10
C VAL A 65 -1.65 6.90 -7.40
N ILE A 66 -1.36 5.69 -7.88
CA ILE A 66 0.01 5.31 -8.24
C ILE A 66 0.50 6.15 -9.43
N LYS A 67 -0.32 6.35 -10.47
CA LYS A 67 0.03 7.24 -11.59
C LYS A 67 0.29 8.68 -11.14
N PHE A 68 -0.55 9.19 -10.24
CA PHE A 68 -0.34 10.51 -9.66
C PHE A 68 1.00 10.58 -8.90
N TYR A 69 1.25 9.60 -8.02
CA TYR A 69 2.50 9.51 -7.28
C TYR A 69 3.73 9.45 -8.19
N GLU A 70 3.67 8.70 -9.28
CA GLU A 70 4.76 8.65 -10.26
C GLU A 70 4.98 10.01 -10.93
N GLN A 71 3.94 10.60 -11.49
CA GLN A 71 4.05 11.83 -12.30
C GLN A 71 4.33 13.07 -11.46
N GLU A 72 3.70 13.17 -10.29
CA GLU A 72 3.72 14.38 -9.47
C GLU A 72 4.77 14.35 -8.37
N VAL A 73 5.24 13.16 -7.97
CA VAL A 73 6.26 13.03 -6.92
C VAL A 73 7.54 12.42 -7.47
N LEU A 74 7.49 11.17 -7.96
CA LEU A 74 8.72 10.46 -8.31
C LEU A 74 9.44 11.06 -9.51
N ASP A 75 8.76 11.40 -10.59
CA ASP A 75 9.41 11.93 -11.79
C ASP A 75 10.12 13.27 -11.53
N LYS A 76 9.59 14.05 -10.57
CA LYS A 76 10.11 15.36 -10.15
C LYS A 76 11.15 15.26 -9.03
N ALA A 77 11.32 14.09 -8.43
CA ALA A 77 12.21 13.87 -7.30
C ALA A 77 13.70 13.86 -7.71
N SER A 78 14.55 14.36 -6.81
CA SER A 78 16.01 14.18 -6.90
C SER A 78 16.36 12.68 -6.80
N PRO A 79 17.56 12.25 -7.26
CA PRO A 79 17.99 10.86 -7.10
C PRO A 79 17.95 10.38 -5.64
N LYS A 80 18.26 11.27 -4.68
CA LYS A 80 18.27 10.93 -3.26
C LYS A 80 16.87 10.74 -2.69
N VAL A 81 15.91 11.55 -3.13
CA VAL A 81 14.49 11.39 -2.80
C VAL A 81 13.91 10.11 -3.42
N LYS A 82 14.28 9.79 -4.67
CA LYS A 82 13.90 8.52 -5.30
C LYS A 82 14.39 7.31 -4.51
N GLU A 83 15.66 7.34 -4.06
CA GLU A 83 16.24 6.31 -3.19
C GLU A 83 15.46 6.19 -1.86
N PHE A 84 15.05 7.31 -1.26
CA PHE A 84 14.20 7.31 -0.06
C PHE A 84 12.87 6.59 -0.33
N PHE A 85 12.17 6.96 -1.40
CA PHE A 85 10.88 6.38 -1.73
C PHE A 85 10.96 4.90 -2.09
N GLU A 86 12.00 4.46 -2.79
CA GLU A 86 12.23 3.04 -3.10
C GLU A 86 12.43 2.22 -1.81
N LYS A 87 13.18 2.74 -0.84
CA LYS A 87 13.35 2.08 0.47
C LYS A 87 12.07 2.11 1.30
N LEU A 88 11.31 3.20 1.24
CA LEU A 88 10.00 3.30 1.89
C LEU A 88 9.03 2.27 1.30
N GLU A 89 8.94 2.16 -0.03
CA GLU A 89 8.15 1.15 -0.75
C GLU A 89 8.54 -0.26 -0.29
N GLY A 90 9.83 -0.59 -0.28
CA GLY A 90 10.31 -1.90 0.18
C GLY A 90 10.00 -2.20 1.65
N MET A 91 9.94 -1.18 2.52
CA MET A 91 9.47 -1.35 3.90
C MET A 91 7.96 -1.63 3.94
N MET A 92 7.18 -1.03 3.04
CA MET A 92 5.72 -1.17 2.98
C MET A 92 5.26 -2.47 2.28
N GLU A 93 6.13 -3.13 1.50
CA GLU A 93 5.85 -4.44 0.87
C GLU A 93 5.63 -5.57 1.90
N LYS A 94 6.09 -5.41 3.15
CA LYS A 94 5.93 -6.41 4.22
C LYS A 94 5.29 -5.84 5.48
N PRO A 95 3.97 -5.58 5.47
CA PRO A 95 3.26 -5.10 6.65
C PRO A 95 3.43 -5.95 7.90
N SER A 96 3.55 -7.27 7.78
CA SER A 96 3.71 -8.15 8.94
C SER A 96 4.98 -7.90 9.76
N ASP A 97 5.98 -7.22 9.17
CA ASP A 97 7.21 -6.80 9.84
C ASP A 97 6.98 -5.56 10.70
N TYR A 98 6.33 -4.51 10.17
CA TYR A 98 6.15 -3.24 10.87
C TYR A 98 4.85 -3.12 11.66
N LEU A 99 3.85 -3.99 11.45
CA LEU A 99 2.61 -4.00 12.24
C LEU A 99 2.84 -4.34 13.72
N LYS A 100 4.01 -4.90 14.05
CA LYS A 100 4.43 -5.18 15.43
C LYS A 100 5.29 -4.07 16.03
N TRP A 101 5.62 -3.05 15.24
CA TRP A 101 6.47 -1.96 15.70
C TRP A 101 5.68 -0.98 16.56
N THR A 102 6.36 -0.38 17.52
CA THR A 102 5.88 0.83 18.19
C THR A 102 6.02 2.04 17.27
N GLU A 103 5.32 3.12 17.61
CA GLU A 103 5.48 4.41 16.92
C GLU A 103 6.95 4.87 16.90
N ASP A 104 7.65 4.75 18.04
CA ASP A 104 9.08 5.09 18.13
C ASP A 104 9.94 4.27 17.17
N GLN A 105 9.70 2.95 17.07
CA GLN A 105 10.44 2.09 16.14
C GLN A 105 10.20 2.48 14.68
N PHE A 106 8.97 2.83 14.33
CA PHE A 106 8.63 3.33 13.00
C PHE A 106 9.31 4.67 12.71
N VAL A 107 9.27 5.61 13.66
CA VAL A 107 9.94 6.92 13.56
C VAL A 107 11.44 6.75 13.39
N GLU A 108 12.08 5.86 14.14
CA GLU A 108 13.52 5.57 14.00
C GLU A 108 13.85 4.94 12.64
N ALA A 109 12.98 4.11 12.08
CA ALA A 109 13.16 3.59 10.73
C ALA A 109 13.12 4.71 9.70
N ILE A 110 12.12 5.61 9.76
CA ILE A 110 12.04 6.77 8.85
C ILE A 110 13.24 7.70 9.00
N LYS A 111 13.72 7.96 10.24
CA LYS A 111 14.93 8.76 10.47
C LYS A 111 16.15 8.19 9.76
N LYS A 112 16.30 6.86 9.77
CA LYS A 112 17.39 6.19 9.03
C LYS A 112 17.22 6.32 7.52
N LEU A 113 15.99 6.28 7.00
CA LEU A 113 15.74 6.44 5.57
C LEU A 113 16.09 7.85 5.07
N ILE A 114 15.87 8.88 5.90
CA ILE A 114 16.18 10.27 5.53
C ILE A 114 17.64 10.67 5.80
N GLU A 115 18.46 9.76 6.32
CA GLU A 115 19.87 10.04 6.62
C GLU A 115 20.63 10.42 5.34
N GLY A 116 21.33 11.56 5.38
CA GLY A 116 22.07 12.10 4.25
C GLY A 116 21.21 12.82 3.19
N MET A 117 19.91 13.02 3.44
CA MET A 117 19.09 13.92 2.62
C MET A 117 19.34 15.39 2.98
N SER A 118 19.25 16.27 1.99
CA SER A 118 19.27 17.71 2.24
C SER A 118 17.95 18.18 2.87
N GLU A 119 17.93 19.39 3.45
CA GLU A 119 16.70 19.98 3.94
C GLU A 119 15.66 20.15 2.82
N GLU A 120 16.10 20.56 1.63
CA GLU A 120 15.24 20.68 0.44
C GLU A 120 14.61 19.34 0.05
N ASP A 121 15.41 18.26 0.02
CA ASP A 121 14.91 16.91 -0.26
C ASP A 121 13.88 16.45 0.77
N ILE A 122 14.10 16.76 2.05
CA ILE A 122 13.16 16.42 3.14
C ILE A 122 11.85 17.20 2.97
N GLN A 123 11.91 18.50 2.63
CA GLN A 123 10.71 19.30 2.40
C GLN A 123 9.94 18.83 1.17
N PHE A 124 10.64 18.52 0.07
CA PHE A 124 10.05 17.93 -1.12
C PHE A 124 9.34 16.62 -0.79
N THR A 125 10.00 15.73 -0.02
CA THR A 125 9.44 14.44 0.39
C THR A 125 8.17 14.62 1.22
N LYS A 126 8.18 15.53 2.20
CA LYS A 126 7.00 15.86 3.01
C LYS A 126 5.85 16.38 2.16
N ALA A 127 6.13 17.28 1.21
CA ALA A 127 5.13 17.80 0.29
C ALA A 127 4.57 16.70 -0.61
N GLY A 128 5.43 15.86 -1.20
CA GLY A 128 5.03 14.74 -2.03
C GLY A 128 4.13 13.74 -1.30
N ILE A 129 4.52 13.32 -0.09
CA ILE A 129 3.69 12.43 0.75
C ILE A 129 2.33 13.08 1.03
N LYS A 130 2.30 14.38 1.35
CA LYS A 130 1.05 15.09 1.61
C LYS A 130 0.13 15.10 0.38
N GLU A 131 0.65 15.41 -0.81
CA GLU A 131 -0.14 15.43 -2.05
C GLU A 131 -0.68 14.05 -2.40
N VAL A 132 0.12 12.99 -2.23
CA VAL A 132 -0.34 11.60 -2.40
C VAL A 132 -1.47 11.28 -1.42
N MET A 133 -1.35 11.67 -0.14
CA MET A 133 -2.41 11.45 0.85
C MET A 133 -3.70 12.22 0.53
N ILE A 134 -3.60 13.43 -0.01
CA ILE A 134 -4.76 14.17 -0.51
C ILE A 134 -5.44 13.42 -1.67
N GLN A 135 -4.65 12.89 -2.60
CA GLN A 135 -5.16 12.13 -3.73
C GLN A 135 -5.80 10.79 -3.28
N VAL A 136 -5.21 10.11 -2.29
CA VAL A 136 -5.80 8.93 -1.61
C VAL A 136 -7.17 9.26 -1.00
N GLN A 137 -7.28 10.39 -0.30
CA GLN A 137 -8.53 10.85 0.29
C GLN A 137 -9.58 11.19 -0.78
N LYS A 138 -9.17 11.89 -1.85
CA LYS A 138 -10.05 12.27 -2.96
C LYS A 138 -10.65 11.06 -3.69
N GLU A 139 -9.90 9.98 -3.82
CA GLU A 139 -10.40 8.73 -4.42
C GLU A 139 -11.11 7.83 -3.39
N SER A 140 -11.28 8.26 -2.12
CA SER A 140 -11.89 7.49 -1.03
C SER A 140 -11.25 6.10 -0.81
N LEU A 141 -9.96 5.95 -1.12
CA LEU A 141 -9.28 4.66 -1.13
C LEU A 141 -9.27 3.96 0.23
N LEU A 142 -9.03 4.69 1.31
CA LEU A 142 -8.98 4.11 2.65
C LEU A 142 -10.35 3.57 3.10
N GLU A 143 -11.43 4.26 2.73
CA GLU A 143 -12.79 3.81 3.04
C GLU A 143 -13.15 2.54 2.26
N ASP A 144 -12.78 2.48 0.99
CA ASP A 144 -13.05 1.31 0.15
C ASP A 144 -12.19 0.10 0.53
N LEU A 145 -10.91 0.32 0.89
CA LEU A 145 -10.05 -0.71 1.48
C LEU A 145 -10.65 -1.25 2.78
N ALA A 146 -11.16 -0.39 3.67
CA ALA A 146 -11.78 -0.81 4.93
C ALA A 146 -13.08 -1.60 4.71
N LYS A 147 -13.90 -1.25 3.73
CA LYS A 147 -15.09 -2.04 3.38
C LYS A 147 -14.68 -3.40 2.79
N LEU A 148 -13.69 -3.40 1.91
CA LEU A 148 -13.24 -4.60 1.23
C LEU A 148 -12.54 -5.58 2.18
N SER A 149 -11.79 -5.11 3.18
CA SER A 149 -11.17 -6.00 4.17
C SER A 149 -12.21 -6.83 4.94
N VAL A 150 -13.36 -6.23 5.27
CA VAL A 150 -14.50 -6.95 5.89
C VAL A 150 -15.05 -8.03 4.94
N MET A 151 -15.11 -7.74 3.64
CA MET A 151 -15.55 -8.71 2.63
C MET A 151 -14.51 -9.82 2.43
N TRP A 152 -13.22 -9.50 2.45
CA TRP A 152 -12.13 -10.48 2.34
C TRP A 152 -12.11 -11.47 3.50
N ASN A 153 -12.48 -11.07 4.72
CA ASN A 153 -12.67 -12.02 5.83
C ASN A 153 -13.71 -13.10 5.54
N GLN A 154 -14.64 -12.86 4.59
CA GLN A 154 -15.64 -13.84 4.15
C GLN A 154 -15.14 -14.70 2.98
N VAL A 155 -14.20 -14.17 2.19
CA VAL A 155 -13.61 -14.81 1.00
C VAL A 155 -12.50 -15.78 1.38
N PHE A 156 -11.76 -15.47 2.45
CA PHE A 156 -10.67 -16.25 3.00
C PHE A 156 -11.06 -16.82 4.37
N PRO A 157 -11.96 -17.84 4.42
CA PRO A 157 -12.30 -18.48 5.68
C PRO A 157 -11.10 -19.28 6.19
N ASN A 158 -10.72 -19.04 7.46
CA ASN A 158 -9.73 -19.80 8.23
C ASN A 158 -9.91 -21.33 8.12
#